data_AF-A0A958Z8C1-F1
#
_entry.id   AF-A0A958Z8C1-F1
#
_cell.length_a   1.000
_cell.length_b   1.000
_cell.length_c   1.000
_cell.angle_alpha   90.00
_cell.angle_beta   90.00
_cell.angle_gamma   90.00
#
_symmetry.space_group_name_H-M   'P 1'
#
loop_
_entity.id
_entity.type
_entity.pdbx_description
1 polymer ?
#
loop_
_entity_poly.entity_id
_entity_poly.type
_entity_poly.pdbx_seq_one_letter_code
_entity_poly.pdbx_strand_id
1 'polypeptide(L)'
;AQPENALWWFDQATKNGVTDFDWIGLSYYPAWSEYTLENLPNAIRILMDTYQKRLMIVETAYPFTMENADQANNVLGNEALLTGYPATQQGQYDYLKDLYIAVKNAGGEGIIYWEPTWISTDCGTLWAAHGSHWDNATLFDSNGQPTLGMQFYKDASTNKF
;
A
#
# COMPACT_ATOMS: atom_id res chain seq x y z
N ALA A 1 -3.53 -2.43 -9.61
CA ALA A 1 -4.39 -3.64 -9.51
C ALA A 1 -3.77 -4.62 -8.52
N GLN A 2 -4.60 -5.33 -7.73
CA GLN A 2 -4.14 -6.30 -6.73
C GLN A 2 -3.44 -7.53 -7.37
N PRO A 3 -2.59 -8.26 -6.64
CA PRO A 3 -1.76 -9.34 -7.21
C PRO A 3 -2.55 -10.46 -7.91
N GLU A 4 -3.69 -10.88 -7.34
CA GLU A 4 -4.57 -11.92 -7.89
C GLU A 4 -5.10 -11.57 -9.28
N ASN A 5 -5.27 -10.27 -9.57
CA ASN A 5 -5.73 -9.81 -10.87
C ASN A 5 -4.59 -9.63 -11.87
N ALA A 6 -3.39 -9.30 -11.39
CA ALA A 6 -2.24 -9.05 -12.25
C ALA A 6 -1.81 -10.32 -13.00
N LEU A 7 -1.85 -11.49 -12.35
CA LEU A 7 -1.36 -12.75 -12.93
C LEU A 7 -2.07 -13.10 -14.25
N TRP A 8 -3.40 -13.15 -14.23
CA TRP A 8 -4.17 -13.48 -15.43
C TRP A 8 -4.23 -12.29 -16.40
N TRP A 9 -4.26 -11.05 -15.89
CA TRP A 9 -4.37 -9.87 -16.74
C TRP A 9 -3.13 -9.70 -17.62
N PHE A 10 -1.91 -9.82 -17.07
CA PHE A 10 -0.69 -9.72 -17.87
C PHE A 10 -0.54 -10.86 -18.87
N ASP A 11 -1.05 -12.06 -18.56
CA ASP A 11 -1.07 -13.18 -19.50
C ASP A 11 -1.95 -12.84 -20.71
N GLN A 12 -3.16 -12.34 -20.46
CA GLN A 12 -4.08 -11.92 -21.51
C GLN A 12 -3.57 -10.71 -22.29
N ALA A 13 -3.05 -9.69 -21.61
CA ALA A 13 -2.52 -8.49 -22.24
C ALA A 13 -1.35 -8.83 -23.18
N THR A 14 -0.43 -9.69 -22.73
CA THR A 14 0.70 -10.16 -23.52
C THR A 14 0.24 -10.95 -24.76
N LYS A 15 -0.73 -11.87 -24.60
CA LYS A 15 -1.33 -12.61 -25.73
C LYS A 15 -2.02 -11.70 -26.75
N ASN A 16 -2.47 -10.53 -26.32
CA ASN A 16 -3.08 -9.50 -27.17
C ASN A 16 -2.08 -8.42 -27.63
N GLY A 17 -0.77 -8.65 -27.48
CA GLY A 17 0.27 -7.80 -28.05
C GLY A 17 0.75 -6.65 -27.16
N VAL A 18 0.31 -6.56 -25.91
CA VAL A 18 0.84 -5.58 -24.94
C VAL A 18 2.15 -6.10 -24.37
N THR A 19 3.26 -5.75 -24.99
CA THR A 19 4.61 -6.19 -24.60
C THR A 19 5.60 -5.04 -24.38
N ASP A 20 5.26 -3.85 -24.85
CA ASP A 20 6.11 -2.65 -24.79
C ASP A 20 5.90 -1.87 -23.49
N PHE A 21 6.40 -2.44 -22.39
CA PHE A 21 6.41 -1.80 -21.07
C PHE A 21 7.67 -2.17 -20.29
N ASP A 22 8.06 -1.32 -19.35
CA ASP A 22 9.28 -1.50 -18.53
C ASP A 22 8.99 -1.97 -17.10
N TRP A 23 7.80 -1.63 -16.60
CA TRP A 23 7.42 -1.80 -15.20
C TRP A 23 6.06 -2.48 -15.05
N ILE A 24 5.98 -3.34 -14.04
CA ILE A 24 4.74 -3.86 -13.47
C ILE A 24 4.47 -3.10 -12.17
N GLY A 25 3.33 -2.42 -12.11
CA GLY A 25 2.85 -1.75 -10.90
C GLY A 25 1.68 -2.51 -10.30
N LEU A 26 1.80 -2.90 -9.03
CA LEU A 26 0.71 -3.54 -8.28
C LEU A 26 0.17 -2.59 -7.22
N SER A 27 -1.15 -2.55 -7.05
CA SER A 27 -1.73 -2.06 -5.80
C SER A 27 -1.64 -3.22 -4.81
N TYR A 28 -1.43 -2.93 -3.52
CA TYR A 28 -1.47 -3.94 -2.47
C TYR A 28 -2.12 -3.38 -1.20
N TYR A 29 -3.38 -3.73 -1.01
CA TYR A 29 -4.14 -3.48 0.22
C TYR A 29 -4.55 -4.82 0.82
N PRO A 30 -4.06 -5.20 2.01
CA PRO A 30 -4.32 -6.51 2.60
C PRO A 30 -5.81 -6.79 2.81
N ALA A 31 -6.59 -5.75 3.10
CA ALA A 31 -8.05 -5.83 3.31
C ALA A 31 -8.81 -6.37 2.10
N TRP A 32 -8.28 -6.16 0.89
CA TRP A 32 -8.96 -6.45 -0.38
C TRP A 32 -8.13 -7.34 -1.30
N SER A 33 -7.17 -8.09 -0.73
CA SER A 33 -6.25 -8.93 -1.47
C SER A 33 -6.41 -10.37 -1.02
N GLU A 34 -6.48 -11.30 -1.97
CA GLU A 34 -6.39 -12.74 -1.67
C GLU A 34 -4.96 -13.13 -1.26
N TYR A 35 -3.99 -12.30 -1.61
CA TYR A 35 -2.60 -12.44 -1.21
C TYR A 35 -2.38 -11.83 0.17
N THR A 36 -1.79 -12.62 1.06
CA THR A 36 -1.25 -12.20 2.34
C THR A 36 0.16 -11.65 2.15
N LEU A 37 0.68 -11.00 3.20
CA LEU A 37 2.05 -10.50 3.21
C LEU A 37 3.08 -11.62 2.99
N GLU A 38 2.77 -12.83 3.47
CA GLU A 38 3.62 -14.01 3.34
C GLU A 38 3.66 -14.55 1.90
N ASN A 39 2.53 -14.57 1.18
CA ASN A 39 2.45 -15.17 -0.15
C ASN A 39 2.58 -14.16 -1.30
N LEU A 40 2.50 -12.84 -1.04
CA LEU A 40 2.74 -11.76 -2.00
C LEU A 40 4.06 -11.93 -2.78
N PRO A 41 5.21 -12.30 -2.14
CA PRO A 41 6.46 -12.57 -2.85
C PRO A 41 6.34 -13.57 -4.01
N ASN A 42 5.43 -14.55 -3.92
CA ASN A 42 5.25 -15.54 -4.97
C ASN A 42 4.61 -14.92 -6.22
N ALA A 43 3.59 -14.08 -6.07
CA ALA A 43 2.99 -13.36 -7.20
C ALA A 43 4.01 -12.44 -7.87
N ILE A 44 4.81 -11.71 -7.07
CA ILE A 44 5.87 -10.84 -7.57
C ILE A 44 6.88 -11.63 -8.42
N ARG A 45 7.39 -12.76 -7.91
CA ARG A 45 8.35 -13.60 -8.65
C ARG A 45 7.74 -14.14 -9.93
N ILE A 46 6.51 -14.66 -9.91
CA ILE A 46 5.84 -15.18 -11.10
C ILE A 46 5.76 -14.09 -12.19
N LEU A 47 5.33 -12.88 -11.84
CA LEU A 47 5.23 -11.77 -12.80
C LEU A 47 6.61 -11.38 -13.34
N MET A 48 7.60 -11.20 -12.47
CA MET A 48 8.95 -10.81 -12.87
C MET A 48 9.64 -11.88 -13.73
N ASP A 49 9.55 -13.15 -13.33
CA ASP A 49 10.16 -14.27 -14.06
C ASP A 49 9.48 -14.51 -15.41
N THR A 50 8.16 -14.29 -15.50
CA THR A 50 7.42 -14.48 -16.75
C THR A 50 7.69 -13.37 -17.76
N TYR A 51 7.63 -12.10 -17.32
CA TYR A 51 7.67 -10.96 -18.22
C TYR A 51 9.06 -10.31 -18.32
N GLN A 52 9.99 -10.67 -17.42
CA GLN A 52 11.35 -10.12 -17.35
C GLN A 52 11.35 -8.59 -17.21
N LYS A 53 10.42 -8.06 -16.40
CA LYS A 53 10.22 -6.62 -16.15
C LYS A 53 10.43 -6.27 -14.69
N ARG A 54 10.68 -4.98 -14.44
CA ARG A 54 10.82 -4.42 -13.09
C ARG A 54 9.45 -4.41 -12.42
N LEU A 55 9.40 -4.56 -11.09
CA LEU A 55 8.14 -4.57 -10.35
C LEU A 55 8.23 -3.71 -9.10
N MET A 56 7.16 -2.96 -8.82
CA MET A 56 6.97 -2.29 -7.54
C MET A 56 5.52 -2.29 -7.10
N ILE A 57 5.30 -2.11 -5.79
CA ILE A 57 3.97 -1.77 -5.28
C ILE A 57 3.77 -0.27 -5.51
N VAL A 58 2.78 0.11 -6.30
CA VAL A 58 2.50 1.51 -6.65
C VAL A 58 1.45 2.14 -5.73
N GLU A 59 0.72 1.33 -4.97
CA GLU A 59 -0.26 1.81 -3.99
C GLU A 59 -0.34 0.84 -2.81
N THR A 60 -0.32 1.38 -1.60
CA THR A 60 -0.64 0.68 -0.36
C THR A 60 -0.99 1.72 0.71
N ALA A 61 -1.78 1.34 1.71
CA ALA A 61 -2.02 2.12 2.91
C ALA A 61 -2.38 1.20 4.07
N TYR A 62 -2.18 1.68 5.29
CA TYR A 62 -2.51 0.92 6.50
C TYR A 62 -2.95 1.86 7.63
N PRO A 63 -3.97 1.51 8.41
CA PRO A 63 -4.48 2.41 9.45
C PRO A 63 -3.47 2.55 10.60
N PHE A 64 -3.19 3.78 11.01
CA PHE A 64 -2.44 4.09 12.24
C PHE A 64 -3.36 4.36 13.43
N THR A 65 -4.67 4.46 13.21
CA THR A 65 -5.72 4.59 14.22
C THR A 65 -7.05 4.02 13.67
N MET A 66 -8.01 3.74 14.55
CA MET A 66 -9.41 3.43 14.17
C MET A 66 -10.36 4.59 14.49
N GLU A 67 -9.83 5.70 15.00
CA GLU A 67 -10.60 6.91 15.24
C GLU A 67 -10.89 7.61 13.92
N ASN A 68 -12.13 8.08 13.76
CA ASN A 68 -12.55 8.90 12.62
C ASN A 68 -12.38 10.38 13.00
N ALA A 69 -11.58 11.14 12.25
CA ALA A 69 -11.34 12.54 12.56
C ALA A 69 -12.52 13.46 12.19
N ASP A 70 -13.43 13.00 11.32
CA ASP A 70 -14.53 13.81 10.80
C ASP A 70 -15.84 13.03 10.57
N GLN A 71 -16.71 13.52 9.68
CA GLN A 71 -18.00 12.92 9.33
C GLN A 71 -17.95 12.03 8.09
N ALA A 72 -16.86 12.07 7.31
CA ALA A 72 -16.60 11.15 6.23
C ALA A 72 -16.06 9.86 6.83
N ASN A 73 -16.78 8.75 6.65
CA ASN A 73 -16.34 7.48 7.23
C ASN A 73 -15.05 7.00 6.56
N ASN A 74 -14.08 6.58 7.36
CA ASN A 74 -12.87 5.96 6.87
C ASN A 74 -13.14 4.66 6.08
N VAL A 75 -12.38 4.47 5.00
CA VAL A 75 -12.46 3.30 4.11
C VAL A 75 -11.81 2.05 4.72
N LEU A 76 -10.77 2.23 5.56
CA LEU A 76 -10.08 1.13 6.22
C LEU A 76 -10.64 0.92 7.63
N GLY A 77 -11.54 -0.05 7.77
CA GLY A 77 -12.11 -0.51 9.04
C GLY A 77 -11.29 -1.59 9.75
N ASN A 78 -11.87 -2.22 10.78
CA ASN A 78 -11.22 -3.27 11.56
C ASN A 78 -10.84 -4.50 10.72
N GLU A 79 -11.60 -4.78 9.65
CA GLU A 79 -11.34 -5.83 8.68
C GLU A 79 -10.04 -5.64 7.88
N ALA A 80 -9.48 -4.43 7.86
CA ALA A 80 -8.19 -4.17 7.26
C ALA A 80 -6.99 -4.59 8.15
N LEU A 81 -7.25 -4.89 9.43
CA LEU A 81 -6.19 -5.23 10.37
C LEU A 81 -5.65 -6.64 10.18
N LEU A 82 -4.34 -6.74 10.32
CA LEU A 82 -3.57 -7.97 10.22
C LEU A 82 -3.07 -8.31 11.62
N THR A 83 -3.06 -9.60 11.94
CA THR A 83 -2.47 -10.09 13.20
C THR A 83 -1.01 -9.63 13.30
N GLY A 84 -0.66 -8.95 14.40
CA GLY A 84 0.68 -8.41 14.62
C GLY A 84 0.84 -6.93 14.25
N TYR A 85 -0.11 -6.33 13.53
CA TYR A 85 -0.06 -4.94 13.08
C TYR A 85 -1.31 -4.19 13.58
N PRO A 86 -1.39 -3.81 14.87
CA PRO A 86 -2.54 -3.09 15.40
C PRO A 86 -2.64 -1.68 14.81
N ALA A 87 -3.85 -1.11 14.76
CA ALA A 87 -4.12 0.28 14.31
C ALA A 87 -3.44 1.31 15.23
N THR A 88 -2.14 1.47 15.05
CA THR A 88 -1.24 2.32 15.84
C THR A 88 -0.14 2.82 14.90
N GLN A 89 0.53 3.92 15.25
CA GLN A 89 1.66 4.40 14.44
C GLN A 89 2.78 3.35 14.33
N GLN A 90 3.01 2.56 15.38
CA GLN A 90 3.97 1.45 15.38
C GLN A 90 3.52 0.32 14.44
N GLY A 91 2.25 -0.11 14.52
CA GLY A 91 1.72 -1.15 13.63
C GLY A 91 1.72 -0.74 12.15
N GLN A 92 1.40 0.52 11.84
CA GLN A 92 1.54 1.05 10.47
C GLN A 92 2.99 1.02 9.99
N TYR A 93 3.95 1.45 10.82
CA TYR A 93 5.36 1.39 10.50
C TYR A 93 5.86 -0.05 10.28
N ASP A 94 5.50 -0.98 11.18
CA ASP A 94 5.92 -2.38 11.10
C ASP A 94 5.33 -3.05 9.85
N TYR A 95 4.08 -2.74 9.50
CA TYR A 95 3.47 -3.22 8.26
C TYR A 95 4.24 -2.75 7.02
N LEU A 96 4.56 -1.45 6.93
CA LEU A 96 5.29 -0.88 5.80
C LEU A 96 6.70 -1.47 5.69
N LYS A 97 7.38 -1.64 6.83
CA LYS A 97 8.68 -2.31 6.90
C LYS A 97 8.61 -3.72 6.34
N ASP A 98 7.69 -4.54 6.84
CA ASP A 98 7.63 -5.95 6.45
C ASP A 98 7.14 -6.14 5.01
N LEU A 99 6.22 -5.28 4.54
CA LEU A 99 5.86 -5.18 3.12
C LEU A 99 7.06 -4.87 2.24
N TYR A 100 7.83 -3.84 2.60
CA TYR A 100 9.02 -3.48 1.85
C TYR A 100 10.03 -4.64 1.80
N ILE A 101 10.30 -5.29 2.94
CA ILE A 101 11.20 -6.45 2.99
C ILE A 101 10.67 -7.59 2.10
N ALA A 102 9.39 -7.92 2.17
CA ALA A 102 8.77 -8.96 1.36
C ALA A 102 8.91 -8.67 -0.14
N VAL A 103 8.66 -7.43 -0.57
CA VAL A 103 8.80 -6.97 -1.96
C VAL A 103 10.26 -7.06 -2.41
N LYS A 104 11.22 -6.56 -1.60
CA LYS A 104 12.65 -6.58 -1.93
C LYS A 104 13.19 -8.01 -2.01
N ASN A 105 12.80 -8.89 -1.10
CA ASN A 105 13.17 -10.31 -1.10
C ASN A 105 12.59 -11.10 -2.28
N ALA A 106 11.57 -10.55 -2.95
CA ALA A 106 11.01 -11.09 -4.18
C ALA A 106 11.69 -10.52 -5.44
N GLY A 107 12.63 -9.60 -5.30
CA GLY A 107 13.28 -8.88 -6.42
C GLY A 107 12.58 -7.58 -6.84
N GLY A 108 11.46 -7.23 -6.20
CA GLY A 108 10.77 -5.97 -6.43
C GLY A 108 11.60 -4.77 -5.95
N GLU A 109 11.30 -3.60 -6.48
CA GLU A 109 12.19 -2.44 -6.35
C GLU A 109 11.71 -1.34 -5.41
N GLY A 110 10.48 -1.43 -4.89
CA GLY A 110 10.00 -0.50 -3.88
C GLY A 110 8.50 -0.53 -3.65
N ILE A 111 8.05 0.39 -2.81
CA ILE A 111 6.64 0.63 -2.50
C ILE A 111 6.35 2.14 -2.58
N ILE A 112 5.15 2.51 -3.05
CA ILE A 112 4.60 3.86 -2.99
C ILE A 112 3.38 3.83 -2.08
N TYR A 113 3.34 4.75 -1.12
CA TYR A 113 2.22 4.90 -0.19
C TYR A 113 1.15 5.78 -0.83
N TRP A 114 -0.10 5.34 -0.73
CA TRP A 114 -1.23 6.04 -1.32
C TRP A 114 -1.80 7.04 -0.30
N GLU A 115 -1.96 8.29 -0.73
CA GLU A 115 -2.53 9.41 0.05
C GLU A 115 -1.98 9.55 1.49
N PRO A 116 -0.66 9.73 1.67
CA PRO A 116 -0.06 9.88 3.00
C PRO A 116 -0.50 11.16 3.74
N THR A 117 -1.16 12.09 3.05
CA THR A 117 -1.47 13.44 3.55
C THR A 117 -2.94 13.81 3.42
N TRP A 118 -3.82 12.88 3.06
CA TRP A 118 -5.26 13.16 2.99
C TRP A 118 -5.87 13.20 4.40
N ILE A 119 -5.39 14.14 5.21
CA ILE A 119 -5.92 14.43 6.54
C ILE A 119 -7.27 15.15 6.41
N SER A 120 -8.07 15.11 7.48
CA SER A 120 -9.35 15.82 7.51
C SER A 120 -9.17 17.34 7.45
N THR A 121 -10.00 18.01 6.65
CA THR A 121 -10.11 19.48 6.59
C THR A 121 -11.56 19.88 6.28
N ASP A 122 -11.88 21.17 6.40
CA ASP A 122 -13.17 21.72 5.96
C ASP A 122 -13.33 21.76 4.43
N CYS A 123 -12.24 21.50 3.68
CA CYS A 123 -12.27 21.48 2.22
C CYS A 123 -13.02 20.24 1.70
N GLY A 124 -13.64 20.39 0.53
CA GLY A 124 -14.29 19.29 -0.19
C GLY A 124 -13.47 18.82 -1.38
N THR A 125 -13.59 17.53 -1.69
CA THR A 125 -13.15 16.90 -2.93
C THR A 125 -14.35 16.35 -3.70
N LEU A 126 -14.13 15.83 -4.91
CA LEU A 126 -15.18 15.11 -5.66
C LEU A 126 -15.66 13.85 -4.94
N TRP A 127 -14.85 13.33 -4.01
CA TRP A 127 -15.06 12.04 -3.35
C TRP A 127 -15.53 12.19 -1.90
N ALA A 128 -15.27 13.34 -1.27
CA ALA A 128 -15.70 13.68 0.07
C ALA A 128 -16.14 15.15 0.08
N ALA A 129 -17.44 15.41 0.28
CA ALA A 129 -17.97 16.79 0.30
C ALA A 129 -17.29 17.66 1.38
N HIS A 130 -16.94 17.05 2.51
CA HIS A 130 -16.11 17.60 3.57
C HIS A 130 -15.31 16.45 4.21
N GLY A 131 -14.10 16.71 4.70
CA GLY A 131 -13.29 15.72 5.41
C GLY A 131 -12.47 14.79 4.50
N SER A 132 -12.12 13.62 5.04
CA SER A 132 -11.32 12.60 4.38
C SER A 132 -11.86 11.20 4.64
N HIS A 133 -11.78 10.34 3.63
CA HIS A 133 -12.10 8.92 3.75
C HIS A 133 -10.89 8.07 4.20
N TRP A 134 -9.76 8.72 4.49
CA TRP A 134 -8.46 8.08 4.72
C TRP A 134 -7.67 8.71 5.86
N ASP A 135 -8.29 9.59 6.67
CA ASP A 135 -7.60 10.28 7.76
C ASP A 135 -6.99 9.32 8.79
N ASN A 136 -7.54 8.10 8.91
CA ASN A 136 -7.00 7.09 9.82
C ASN A 136 -5.78 6.34 9.27
N ALA A 137 -5.44 6.54 8.00
CA ALA A 137 -4.38 5.83 7.28
C ALA A 137 -3.40 6.77 6.58
N THR A 138 -3.32 8.03 6.99
CA THR A 138 -2.26 8.96 6.57
C THR A 138 -0.94 8.65 7.29
N LEU A 139 0.13 9.35 6.88
CA LEU A 139 1.42 9.40 7.56
C LEU A 139 1.59 10.71 8.36
N PHE A 140 0.50 11.46 8.53
CA PHE A 140 0.40 12.68 9.32
C PHE A 140 -0.84 12.61 10.20
N ASP A 141 -0.73 13.00 11.47
CA ASP A 141 -1.88 13.03 12.38
C ASP A 141 -2.87 14.16 12.04
N SER A 142 -3.97 14.24 12.79
CA SER A 142 -5.01 15.26 12.60
C SER A 142 -4.53 16.70 12.84
N ASN A 143 -3.35 16.89 13.45
CA ASN A 143 -2.71 18.20 13.61
C ASN A 143 -1.68 18.48 12.51
N GLY A 144 -1.59 17.62 11.50
CA GLY A 144 -0.61 17.72 10.41
C GLY A 144 0.83 17.44 10.85
N GLN A 145 1.04 16.74 11.97
CA GLN A 145 2.37 16.32 12.40
C GLN A 145 2.72 14.94 11.82
N PRO A 146 3.95 14.71 11.36
CA PRO A 146 4.35 13.41 10.82
C PRO A 146 4.24 12.33 11.90
N THR A 147 3.63 11.19 11.54
CA THR A 147 3.56 10.00 12.40
C THR A 147 4.85 9.20 12.32
N LEU A 148 5.00 8.17 13.17
CA LEU A 148 6.07 7.19 13.04
C LEU A 148 6.08 6.51 11.67
N GLY A 149 4.95 6.43 10.97
CA GLY A 149 4.87 5.92 9.61
C GLY A 149 5.81 6.65 8.63
N MET A 150 6.06 7.95 8.80
CA MET A 150 7.04 8.69 7.97
C MET A 150 8.49 8.23 8.18
N GLN A 151 8.82 7.67 9.35
CA GLN A 151 10.16 7.17 9.66
C GLN A 151 10.54 5.98 8.76
N PHE A 152 9.55 5.23 8.25
CA PHE A 152 9.75 4.16 7.26
C PHE A 152 10.62 4.61 6.08
N TYR A 153 10.33 5.77 5.48
CA TYR A 153 11.06 6.23 4.29
C TYR A 153 12.54 6.50 4.58
N LYS A 154 12.85 7.02 5.75
CA LYS A 154 14.23 7.25 6.19
C LYS A 154 14.95 5.91 6.37
N ASP A 155 14.34 4.93 7.00
CA ASP A 155 14.97 3.63 7.24
C ASP A 155 15.09 2.79 5.97
N ALA A 156 14.10 2.88 5.07
CA ALA A 156 14.14 2.24 3.75
C ALA A 156 15.25 2.82 2.87
N SER A 157 15.42 4.15 2.85
CA SER A 157 16.47 4.81 2.07
C SER A 157 17.89 4.50 2.55
N THR A 158 18.04 4.07 3.81
CA THR A 158 19.33 3.75 4.42
C THR A 158 19.55 2.25 4.62
N ASN A 159 18.64 1.40 4.12
CA ASN A 159 18.66 -0.06 4.29
C ASN A 159 18.85 -0.48 5.77
N LYS A 160 18.17 0.18 6.70
CA LYS A 160 18.27 -0.05 8.15
C LYS A 160 17.28 -1.09 8.70
N PHE A 161 16.82 -2.00 7.84
CA PHE A 161 15.84 -3.02 8.20
C PHE A 161 16.48 -4.39 8.39
#